data_AF-W5Q314-F1
#
_entry.id   AF-W5Q314-F1
#
_cell.length_a   1.000
_cell.length_b   1.000
_cell.length_c   1.000
_cell.angle_alpha   90.00
_cell.angle_beta   90.00
_cell.angle_gamma   90.00
#
_symmetry.space_group_name_H-M   'P 1'
#
loop_
_entity.id
_entity.type
_entity.pdbx_description
1 polymer ?
#
loop_
_entity_poly.entity_id
_entity_poly.type
_entity_poly.pdbx_seq_one_letter_code
_entity_poly.pdbx_strand_id
1 'polypeptide(L)'
;KPSLNGLAGGDLQGAELFTRGKSCRTITFEQFKEALEELAKKRFKDKSAEEAVREVHKLIEGKAPIISGVTKAISSPTVSRLTDTSKFTGSHKERFDPSGRGKGRAGRVDLVDESGYVPGYKHAGTYDQKVQGGQQKPQ
;
A
#
# COMPACT_ATOMS: atom_id res chain seq x y z
N LYS A 1 7.12 -4.00 -39.80
CA LYS A 1 6.28 -3.35 -38.77
C LYS A 1 7.18 -3.03 -37.57
N PRO A 2 7.50 -1.77 -37.26
CA PRO A 2 8.37 -1.50 -36.12
C PRO A 2 7.59 -1.76 -34.82
N SER A 3 8.12 -2.65 -33.99
CA SER A 3 7.55 -3.06 -32.70
C SER A 3 7.97 -2.08 -31.59
N LEU A 4 7.10 -1.89 -30.61
CA LEU A 4 7.27 -1.06 -29.41
C LEU A 4 8.23 -1.67 -28.36
N ASN A 5 8.99 -2.70 -28.73
CA ASN A 5 9.91 -3.38 -27.83
C ASN A 5 11.29 -2.73 -27.90
N GLY A 6 11.54 -1.72 -27.06
CA GLY A 6 12.90 -1.20 -26.89
C GLY A 6 13.03 0.17 -26.23
N LEU A 7 12.07 0.61 -25.43
CA LEU A 7 12.29 1.69 -24.46
C LEU A 7 12.47 1.01 -23.10
N ALA A 8 13.67 1.11 -22.53
CA ALA A 8 13.90 0.68 -21.17
C ALA A 8 13.15 1.65 -20.24
N GLY A 9 12.56 1.16 -19.15
CA GLY A 9 11.80 2.02 -18.21
C GLY A 9 12.61 3.20 -17.65
N GLY A 10 13.95 3.12 -17.67
CA GLY A 10 14.84 4.21 -17.26
C GLY A 10 14.86 5.42 -18.22
N ASP A 11 14.65 5.22 -19.52
CA ASP A 11 14.71 6.31 -20.51
C ASP A 11 13.53 7.29 -20.37
N LEU A 12 12.37 6.75 -19.98
CA LEU A 12 11.16 7.54 -19.68
C LEU A 12 11.29 8.27 -18.34
N GLN A 13 11.88 7.62 -17.33
CA GLN A 13 12.09 8.22 -16.01
C GLN A 13 13.10 9.38 -16.05
N GLY A 14 14.12 9.30 -16.91
CA GLY A 14 15.08 10.38 -17.14
C GLY A 14 14.47 11.61 -17.82
N ALA A 15 13.58 11.41 -18.81
CA ALA A 15 12.87 12.51 -19.47
C ALA A 15 11.83 13.18 -18.56
N GLU A 16 11.12 12.40 -17.73
CA GLU A 16 10.16 12.92 -16.75
C GLU A 16 10.84 13.71 -15.62
N LEU A 17 12.06 13.32 -15.22
CA LEU A 17 12.87 14.05 -14.24
C LEU A 17 13.51 15.32 -14.81
N PHE A 18 13.72 15.40 -16.13
CA PHE A 18 14.34 16.57 -16.77
C PHE A 18 13.35 17.73 -16.94
N THR A 19 12.09 17.44 -17.28
CA THR A 19 11.05 18.45 -17.51
C THR A 19 10.30 18.85 -16.23
N ARG A 20 10.30 17.99 -15.20
CA ARG A 20 9.63 18.27 -13.92
C ARG A 20 10.60 18.80 -12.87
N GLY A 21 10.25 19.91 -12.21
CA GLY A 21 10.96 20.38 -11.03
C GLY A 21 11.06 19.29 -9.94
N LYS A 22 12.22 19.18 -9.28
CA LYS A 22 12.65 18.07 -8.40
C LYS A 22 11.67 17.66 -7.28
N SER A 23 10.65 18.45 -6.96
CA SER A 23 9.67 18.21 -5.90
C SER A 23 8.23 17.96 -6.38
N CYS A 24 7.93 18.11 -7.67
CA CYS A 24 6.58 17.93 -8.16
C CYS A 24 6.27 16.45 -8.37
N ARG A 25 5.06 16.01 -7.99
CA ARG A 25 4.60 14.62 -8.16
C ARG A 25 3.87 14.39 -9.48
N THR A 26 3.53 15.46 -10.20
CA THR A 26 2.73 15.46 -11.44
C THR A 26 3.35 16.40 -12.47
N ILE A 27 3.13 16.16 -13.76
CA ILE A 27 3.57 17.07 -14.84
C ILE A 27 2.37 17.84 -15.40
N THR A 28 2.59 19.07 -15.84
CA THR A 28 1.56 19.83 -16.58
C THR A 28 1.48 19.36 -18.03
N PHE A 29 0.41 19.74 -18.74
CA PHE A 29 0.26 19.36 -20.15
C PHE A 29 1.34 19.95 -21.05
N GLU A 30 1.86 21.14 -20.73
CA GLU A 30 2.96 21.77 -21.45
C GLU A 30 4.25 20.96 -21.29
N GLN A 31 4.60 20.59 -20.06
CA GLN A 31 5.74 19.73 -19.76
C GLN A 31 5.61 18.35 -20.41
N PHE A 32 4.39 17.83 -20.50
CA PHE A 32 4.11 16.58 -21.21
C PHE A 32 4.43 16.71 -22.71
N LYS A 33 4.04 17.80 -23.37
CA LYS A 33 4.39 18.03 -24.79
C LYS A 33 5.89 18.12 -24.99
N GLU A 34 6.60 18.86 -24.14
CA GLU A 34 8.07 18.95 -24.19
C GLU A 34 8.73 17.57 -24.03
N ALA A 35 8.23 16.75 -23.11
CA ALA A 35 8.72 15.39 -22.91
C ALA A 35 8.48 14.49 -24.15
N LEU A 36 7.35 14.67 -24.86
CA LEU A 36 7.08 13.95 -26.11
C LEU A 36 8.06 14.36 -27.23
N GLU A 37 8.45 15.63 -27.32
CA GLU A 37 9.45 16.10 -28.27
C GLU A 37 10.83 15.52 -27.99
N GLU A 38 11.22 15.43 -26.71
CA GLU A 38 12.48 14.79 -26.31
C GLU A 38 12.47 13.28 -26.62
N LEU A 39 11.34 12.61 -26.35
CA LEU A 39 11.15 11.21 -26.72
C LEU A 39 11.19 10.99 -28.23
N ALA A 40 10.61 11.90 -29.01
CA ALA A 40 10.64 11.84 -30.47
C ALA A 40 12.08 11.87 -31.01
N LYS A 41 12.92 12.79 -30.50
CA LYS A 41 14.35 12.88 -30.85
C LYS A 41 15.13 11.64 -30.46
N LYS A 42 14.85 11.04 -29.29
CA LYS A 42 15.52 9.81 -28.82
C LYS A 42 15.08 8.57 -29.61
N ARG A 43 13.81 8.49 -30.01
CA ARG A 43 13.23 7.29 -30.63
C ARG A 43 13.36 7.27 -32.15
N PHE A 44 13.28 8.42 -32.81
CA PHE A 44 13.32 8.55 -34.27
C PHE A 44 14.49 9.44 -34.69
N LYS A 45 15.72 8.97 -34.42
CA LYS A 45 16.96 9.68 -34.76
C LYS A 45 17.18 9.86 -36.27
N ASP A 46 16.50 9.06 -37.08
CA ASP A 46 16.68 9.02 -38.54
C ASP A 46 15.62 9.83 -39.32
N LYS A 47 14.70 10.51 -38.63
CA LYS A 47 13.61 11.30 -39.24
C LYS A 47 13.72 12.78 -38.89
N SER A 48 13.06 13.63 -39.70
CA SER A 48 12.89 15.05 -39.38
C SER A 48 12.13 15.22 -38.05
N ALA A 49 12.50 16.23 -37.26
CA ALA A 49 11.94 16.48 -35.93
C ALA A 49 10.40 16.57 -35.95
N GLU A 50 9.83 17.19 -36.97
CA GLU A 50 8.38 17.36 -37.12
C GLU A 50 7.66 16.05 -37.48
N GLU A 51 8.30 15.16 -38.23
CA GLU A 51 7.75 13.84 -38.56
C GLU A 51 7.84 12.88 -37.37
N ALA A 52 8.93 12.98 -36.61
CA ALA A 52 9.14 12.19 -35.40
C ALA A 52 8.07 12.49 -34.34
N VAL A 53 7.73 13.76 -34.11
CA VAL A 53 6.68 14.16 -33.16
C VAL A 53 5.31 13.66 -33.62
N ARG A 54 4.98 13.80 -34.91
CA ARG A 54 3.72 13.30 -35.48
C ARG A 54 3.55 11.79 -35.29
N GLU A 55 4.62 11.02 -35.46
CA GLU A 55 4.59 9.57 -35.22
C GLU A 55 4.42 9.21 -33.74
N VAL A 56 5.06 9.95 -32.84
CA VAL A 56 4.84 9.78 -31.39
C VAL A 56 3.39 10.08 -31.01
N HIS A 57 2.82 11.17 -31.53
CA HIS A 57 1.41 11.51 -31.30
C HIS A 57 0.47 10.41 -31.79
N LYS A 58 0.67 9.92 -33.02
CA LYS A 58 -0.10 8.82 -33.60
C LYS A 58 0.00 7.52 -32.79
N LEU A 59 1.12 7.28 -32.11
CA LEU A 59 1.30 6.14 -31.23
C LEU A 59 0.54 6.26 -29.91
N ILE A 60 0.15 7.47 -29.50
CA ILE A 60 -0.55 7.74 -28.23
C ILE A 60 -2.05 7.94 -28.49
N GLU A 61 -2.40 8.60 -29.59
CA GLU A 61 -3.78 8.82 -30.03
C GLU A 61 -4.55 7.50 -30.12
N GLY A 62 -5.68 7.44 -29.43
CA GLY A 62 -6.56 6.26 -29.40
C GLY A 62 -6.12 5.12 -28.49
N LYS A 63 -4.98 5.25 -27.77
CA LYS A 63 -4.58 4.26 -26.75
C LYS A 63 -5.05 4.70 -25.37
N ALA A 64 -5.85 3.86 -24.72
CA ALA A 64 -6.12 4.01 -23.30
C ALA A 64 -4.86 3.68 -22.48
N PRO A 65 -4.69 4.28 -21.28
CA PRO A 65 -3.61 3.90 -20.38
C PRO A 65 -3.78 2.43 -19.97
N ILE A 66 -2.99 1.55 -20.59
CA ILE A 66 -2.87 0.16 -20.17
C ILE A 66 -1.85 0.16 -19.04
N ILE A 67 -2.29 -0.22 -17.84
CA ILE A 67 -1.40 -0.38 -16.69
C ILE A 67 -0.56 -1.65 -16.88
N SER A 68 0.42 -1.60 -17.79
CA SER A 68 1.41 -2.66 -17.94
C SER A 68 2.48 -2.48 -16.86
N GLY A 69 2.53 -3.39 -15.88
CA GLY A 69 3.49 -3.33 -14.78
C GLY A 69 2.89 -3.28 -13.37
N VAL A 70 1.57 -3.44 -13.19
CA VAL A 70 1.10 -3.93 -11.90
C VAL A 70 1.63 -5.34 -11.76
N THR A 71 2.61 -5.54 -10.87
CA THR A 71 2.97 -6.86 -10.38
C THR A 71 1.70 -7.50 -9.84
N LYS A 72 1.14 -8.46 -10.59
CA LYS A 72 0.17 -9.39 -10.00
C LYS A 72 0.85 -9.94 -8.74
N ALA A 73 0.20 -9.88 -7.59
CA ALA A 73 0.76 -10.42 -6.36
C ALA A 73 1.06 -11.91 -6.59
N ILE A 74 2.33 -12.24 -6.83
CA ILE A 74 2.75 -13.63 -6.99
C ILE A 74 2.74 -14.24 -5.59
N SER A 75 1.67 -14.98 -5.28
CA SER A 75 1.63 -15.87 -4.12
C SER A 75 2.56 -17.06 -4.39
N SER A 76 3.86 -16.83 -4.31
CA SER A 76 4.83 -17.91 -4.40
C SER A 76 4.76 -18.76 -3.12
N PRO A 77 4.97 -20.08 -3.19
CA PRO A 77 4.99 -20.93 -1.99
C PRO A 77 6.03 -20.48 -0.95
N THR A 78 7.10 -19.81 -1.38
CA THR A 78 8.11 -19.23 -0.50
C THR A 78 7.58 -18.00 0.22
N VAL A 79 6.97 -17.05 -0.49
CA VAL A 79 6.39 -15.85 0.13
C VAL A 79 5.24 -16.22 1.05
N SER A 80 4.38 -17.17 0.65
CA SER A 80 3.31 -17.69 1.51
C SER A 80 3.84 -18.26 2.84
N ARG A 81 4.96 -19.00 2.83
CA ARG A 81 5.61 -19.47 4.06
C ARG A 81 6.18 -18.34 4.92
N LEU A 82 6.62 -17.24 4.30
CA LEU A 82 7.20 -16.08 5.00
C LEU A 82 6.14 -15.11 5.53
N THR A 83 4.93 -15.11 4.98
CA THR A 83 3.87 -14.14 5.30
C THR A 83 2.62 -14.76 5.93
N ASP A 84 2.62 -16.07 6.21
CA ASP A 84 1.51 -16.75 6.88
C ASP A 84 1.51 -16.48 8.38
N THR A 85 0.68 -15.52 8.79
CA THR A 85 0.52 -15.11 10.18
C THR A 85 -0.09 -16.18 11.07
N SER A 86 -0.74 -17.22 10.51
CA SER A 86 -1.35 -18.30 11.30
C SER A 86 -0.30 -19.18 12.00
N LYS A 87 0.92 -19.21 11.45
CA LYS A 87 2.05 -19.99 11.97
C LYS A 87 2.87 -19.25 13.02
N PHE A 88 2.58 -17.97 13.25
CA PHE A 88 3.26 -17.22 14.31
C PHE A 88 2.78 -17.70 15.69
N THR A 89 3.74 -17.83 16.62
CA THR A 89 3.51 -18.29 17.99
C THR A 89 3.96 -17.25 19.00
N GLY A 90 3.59 -17.44 20.27
CA GLY A 90 3.93 -16.54 21.37
C GLY A 90 3.49 -15.09 21.11
N SER A 91 4.32 -14.14 21.54
CA SER A 91 4.02 -12.70 21.43
C SER A 91 3.91 -12.19 19.99
N HIS A 92 4.46 -12.91 19.01
CA HIS A 92 4.35 -12.53 17.60
C HIS A 92 2.94 -12.82 17.06
N LYS A 93 2.23 -13.80 17.60
CA LYS A 93 0.83 -14.11 17.24
C LYS A 93 -0.11 -12.98 17.63
N GLU A 94 0.09 -12.40 18.82
CA GLU A 94 -0.76 -11.31 19.34
C GLU A 94 -0.72 -10.04 18.49
N ARG A 95 0.31 -9.89 17.65
CA ARG A 95 0.49 -8.73 16.77
C ARG A 95 -0.45 -8.71 15.58
N PHE A 96 -1.11 -9.82 15.23
CA PHE A 96 -1.94 -9.93 14.03
C PHE A 96 -3.37 -10.35 14.34
N ASP A 97 -4.31 -9.91 13.51
CA ASP A 97 -5.69 -10.36 13.51
C ASP A 97 -5.83 -11.70 12.72
N PRO A 98 -6.98 -12.39 12.81
CA PRO A 98 -7.20 -13.63 12.06
C PRO A 98 -7.10 -13.49 10.53
N SER A 99 -7.21 -12.26 10.01
CA SER A 99 -7.03 -11.95 8.59
C SER A 99 -5.56 -11.72 8.20
N GLY A 100 -4.64 -11.75 9.16
CA GLY A 100 -3.21 -11.50 8.98
C GLY A 100 -2.82 -10.03 8.94
N ARG A 101 -3.73 -9.11 9.28
CA ARG A 101 -3.41 -7.69 9.41
C ARG A 101 -2.88 -7.39 10.80
N GLY A 102 -1.90 -6.50 10.89
CA GLY A 102 -1.32 -6.11 12.17
C GLY A 102 -2.33 -5.36 13.05
N LYS A 103 -2.47 -5.74 14.32
CA LYS A 103 -3.31 -5.09 15.34
C LYS A 103 -2.70 -3.79 15.91
N GLY A 104 -1.52 -3.39 15.45
CA GLY A 104 -0.85 -2.18 15.92
C GLY A 104 -0.52 -2.23 17.42
N ARG A 105 -0.89 -1.16 18.15
CA ARG A 105 -0.62 -1.01 19.60
C ARG A 105 -1.28 -2.11 20.43
N ALA A 106 -2.52 -2.49 20.10
CA ALA A 106 -3.28 -3.50 20.83
C ALA A 106 -2.63 -4.89 20.79
N GLY A 107 -1.82 -5.19 19.76
CA GLY A 107 -1.08 -6.45 19.66
C GLY A 107 0.34 -6.39 20.24
N ARG A 108 0.75 -5.27 20.82
CA ARG A 108 2.11 -5.06 21.39
C ARG A 108 2.09 -4.71 22.87
N VAL A 109 1.00 -4.14 23.36
CA VAL A 109 0.85 -3.67 24.74
C VAL A 109 -0.27 -4.46 25.39
N ASP A 110 0.02 -5.03 26.55
CA ASP A 110 -1.00 -5.63 27.41
C ASP A 110 -1.78 -4.50 28.09
N LEU A 111 -3.05 -4.34 27.72
CA LEU A 111 -3.94 -3.38 28.35
C LEU A 111 -4.44 -4.00 29.65
N VAL A 112 -3.72 -3.72 30.74
CA VAL A 112 -4.13 -4.11 32.08
C VAL A 112 -5.40 -3.36 32.44
N ASP A 113 -6.40 -4.07 32.97
CA ASP A 113 -7.63 -3.47 33.48
C ASP A 113 -7.30 -2.58 34.69
N GLU A 114 -7.53 -1.27 34.56
CA GLU A 114 -7.30 -0.26 35.60
C GLU A 114 -8.41 -0.24 36.66
N SER A 115 -9.39 -1.14 36.62
CA SER A 115 -10.48 -1.26 37.60
C SER A 115 -10.00 -1.51 39.05
N GLY A 116 -8.69 -1.71 39.27
CA GLY A 116 -8.08 -2.01 40.56
C GLY A 116 -8.38 -3.42 41.05
N TYR A 117 -9.03 -4.23 40.21
CA TYR A 117 -9.49 -5.55 40.56
C TYR A 117 -8.40 -6.58 40.31
N VAL A 118 -8.01 -7.31 41.36
CA VAL A 118 -6.85 -8.21 41.33
C VAL A 118 -7.18 -9.45 40.45
N PRO A 119 -6.26 -9.90 39.57
CA PRO A 119 -6.49 -11.00 38.61
C PRO A 119 -6.93 -12.36 39.18
N GLY A 120 -6.93 -12.56 40.51
CA GLY A 120 -7.32 -13.80 41.18
C GLY A 120 -8.66 -13.75 41.90
N TYR A 121 -9.31 -12.59 41.97
CA TYR A 121 -10.59 -12.46 42.68
C TYR A 121 -11.74 -12.77 41.71
N LYS A 122 -12.71 -13.61 42.11
CA LYS A 122 -13.75 -14.15 41.20
C LYS A 122 -15.12 -13.49 41.37
N HIS A 123 -15.20 -12.47 42.23
CA HIS A 123 -16.46 -11.91 42.72
C HIS A 123 -16.67 -10.46 42.27
N ALA A 124 -16.14 -10.10 41.09
CA ALA A 124 -16.18 -8.74 40.56
C ALA A 124 -17.64 -8.40 40.27
N GLY A 125 -18.10 -7.23 40.70
CA GLY A 125 -19.49 -6.82 40.47
C GLY A 125 -20.56 -7.64 41.21
N THR A 126 -20.19 -8.45 42.22
CA THR A 126 -21.18 -9.25 43.00
C THR A 126 -21.62 -8.60 44.31
N TYR A 127 -21.15 -7.39 44.62
CA TYR A 127 -21.51 -6.68 45.85
C TYR A 127 -23.02 -6.41 45.92
N ASP A 128 -23.61 -5.93 44.82
CA ASP A 128 -25.04 -5.57 44.74
C ASP A 128 -25.97 -6.78 44.93
N GLN A 129 -25.51 -7.99 44.58
CA GLN A 129 -26.26 -9.23 44.78
C GLN A 129 -26.29 -9.68 46.24
N LYS A 130 -25.26 -9.35 47.03
CA LYS A 130 -25.18 -9.74 48.46
C LYS A 130 -25.99 -8.81 49.36
N VAL A 131 -26.08 -7.52 49.02
CA VAL A 131 -26.76 -6.52 49.84
C VAL A 131 -28.29 -6.58 49.72
N GLN A 132 -28.83 -7.14 48.63
CA GLN A 132 -30.27 -7.32 48.46
C GLN A 132 -30.86 -8.49 49.28
N GLY A 133 -30.03 -9.38 49.82
CA GLY A 133 -30.44 -10.51 50.66
C GLY A 133 -30.47 -10.22 52.18
N GLY A 134 -30.02 -9.05 52.61
CA GLY A 134 -29.94 -8.67 54.03
C GLY A 134 -31.23 -8.01 54.54
N GLN A 135 -32.34 -8.74 54.59
CA GLN A 135 -33.49 -8.28 55.37
C GLN A 135 -33.14 -8.24 56.86
N GLN A 136 -33.31 -7.06 57.44
CA GLN A 136 -33.17 -6.74 58.86
C GLN A 136 -34.03 -7.69 59.70
N LYS A 137 -33.43 -8.40 60.67
CA LYS A 137 -34.20 -9.02 61.76
C LYS A 137 -34.56 -7.92 62.77
N PRO A 138 -35.84 -7.68 63.08
CA PRO A 138 -36.21 -6.77 64.16
C PRO A 138 -35.89 -7.41 65.52
N GLN A 139 -35.38 -6.60 66.45
CA GLN A 139 -35.31 -6.89 67.88
C GLN A 139 -36.68 -6.64 68.51
#